data_AF-A0A0P9QA44-F1
#
_entry.id   AF-A0A0P9QA44-F1
#
_cell.length_a   1.000
_cell.length_b   1.000
_cell.length_c   1.000
_cell.angle_alpha   90.00
_cell.angle_beta   90.00
_cell.angle_gamma   90.00
#
_symmetry.space_group_name_H-M   'P 1'
#
loop_
_entity.id
_entity.type
_entity.pdbx_description
1 polymer ?
#
loop_
_entity_poly.entity_id
_entity_poly.type
_entity_poly.pdbx_seq_one_letter_code
_entity_poly.pdbx_strand_id
1 'polypeptide(L)'
;MVYAESVRVGGDRFDEAIITYVRRNYGSLIGESTAERIKQEIGTAYPGGEVREVDVRGRNLAEGVPRAFTLNSNEVLEALQESLATIVQAVKSALEQSPPELASDIAERGLVLTGGGALLRDLDKLLAQETGLPVIVAEDPLTCVARGGGRALEMMDKHTMDLLSSE
;
A
#
# COMPACT_ATOMS: atom_id res chain seq x y z
N MET A 1 13.81 2.69 18.52
CA MET A 1 13.52 1.90 17.30
C MET A 1 14.13 0.52 17.52
N VAL A 2 13.35 -0.55 17.39
CA VAL A 2 13.80 -1.91 17.74
C VAL A 2 14.27 -2.68 16.50
N TYR A 3 13.45 -2.68 15.44
CA TYR A 3 13.80 -3.21 14.12
C TYR A 3 13.14 -2.35 13.05
N ALA A 4 13.76 -2.28 11.86
CA ALA A 4 13.19 -1.61 10.70
C ALA A 4 13.67 -2.30 9.42
N GLU A 5 12.74 -2.50 8.49
CA GLU A 5 12.98 -3.03 7.15
C GLU A 5 12.36 -2.08 6.13
N SER A 6 13.01 -1.96 4.96
CA SER A 6 12.54 -1.11 3.88
C SER A 6 12.71 -1.83 2.55
N VAL A 7 11.62 -1.96 1.82
CA VAL A 7 11.57 -2.51 0.47
C VAL A 7 11.20 -1.41 -0.52
N ARG A 8 11.80 -1.43 -1.72
CA ARG A 8 11.52 -0.47 -2.79
C ARG A 8 10.28 -0.87 -3.61
N VAL A 9 9.17 -1.12 -2.91
CA VAL A 9 7.87 -1.48 -3.47
C VAL A 9 6.79 -0.61 -2.81
N GLY A 10 5.96 0.02 -3.63
CA GLY A 10 4.91 0.94 -3.20
C GLY A 10 3.99 1.31 -4.36
N GLY A 11 3.34 2.48 -4.27
CA GLY A 11 2.35 2.95 -5.24
C GLY A 11 2.83 2.93 -6.69
N ASP A 12 4.05 3.42 -6.95
CA ASP A 12 4.61 3.48 -8.31
C ASP A 12 4.80 2.08 -8.92
N ARG A 13 5.21 1.09 -8.11
CA ARG A 13 5.34 -0.31 -8.57
C ARG A 13 4.00 -0.92 -8.92
N PHE A 14 2.94 -0.54 -8.22
CA PHE A 14 1.59 -0.97 -8.56
C PHE A 14 1.15 -0.41 -9.93
N ASP A 15 1.47 0.85 -10.22
CA ASP A 15 1.15 1.46 -11.51
C ASP A 15 1.92 0.80 -12.65
N GLU A 16 3.22 0.59 -12.47
CA GLU A 16 4.06 -0.14 -13.43
C GLU A 16 3.52 -1.55 -13.71
N ALA A 17 3.06 -2.25 -12.68
CA ALA A 17 2.49 -3.58 -12.79
C ALA A 17 1.18 -3.56 -13.61
N ILE A 18 0.30 -2.60 -13.36
CA ILE A 18 -0.95 -2.40 -14.12
C ILE A 18 -0.65 -2.07 -15.59
N ILE A 19 0.30 -1.15 -15.86
CA ILE A 19 0.74 -0.82 -17.22
C ILE A 19 1.24 -2.07 -17.94
N THR A 20 2.07 -2.86 -17.27
CA THR A 20 2.65 -4.09 -17.82
C THR A 20 1.57 -5.13 -18.11
N TYR A 21 0.60 -5.29 -17.21
CA TYR A 21 -0.53 -6.19 -17.40
C TYR A 21 -1.35 -5.81 -18.63
N VAL A 22 -1.76 -4.54 -18.73
CA VAL A 22 -2.53 -4.03 -19.87
C VAL A 22 -1.78 -4.20 -21.19
N ARG A 23 -0.48 -3.93 -21.19
CA ARG A 23 0.37 -4.14 -22.36
C ARG A 23 0.38 -5.58 -22.83
N ARG A 24 0.48 -6.54 -21.89
CA ARG A 24 0.57 -7.98 -22.19
C ARG A 24 -0.78 -8.57 -22.61
N ASN A 25 -1.85 -8.25 -21.89
CA ASN A 25 -3.16 -8.90 -22.07
C ASN A 25 -4.05 -8.21 -23.11
N TYR A 26 -3.93 -6.89 -23.27
CA TYR A 26 -4.77 -6.11 -24.19
C TYR A 26 -4.01 -5.58 -25.41
N GLY A 27 -2.69 -5.80 -25.48
CA GLY A 27 -1.84 -5.26 -26.55
C GLY A 27 -1.90 -3.74 -26.65
N SER A 28 -2.17 -3.06 -25.53
CA SER A 28 -2.44 -1.62 -25.49
C SER A 28 -1.51 -0.92 -24.50
N LEU A 29 -1.11 0.31 -24.81
CA LEU A 29 -0.34 1.17 -23.91
C LEU A 29 -1.26 2.16 -23.19
N ILE A 30 -1.02 2.33 -21.90
CA ILE A 30 -1.61 3.36 -21.04
C ILE A 30 -0.49 4.10 -20.30
N GLY A 31 -0.75 5.33 -19.90
CA GLY A 31 0.18 6.13 -19.09
C GLY A 31 -0.02 5.89 -17.59
N GLU A 32 0.93 6.39 -16.79
CA GLU A 32 0.91 6.31 -15.32
C GLU A 32 -0.37 6.90 -14.71
N SER A 33 -0.84 8.05 -15.18
CA SER A 33 -2.08 8.66 -14.66
C SER A 33 -3.31 7.78 -14.86
N THR A 34 -3.38 7.05 -15.97
CA THR A 34 -4.46 6.08 -16.23
C THR A 34 -4.31 4.85 -15.33
N ALA A 35 -3.08 4.38 -15.11
CA ALA A 35 -2.81 3.25 -14.22
C ALA A 35 -3.15 3.58 -12.76
N GLU A 36 -2.75 4.75 -12.26
CA GLU A 36 -3.11 5.25 -10.93
C GLU A 36 -4.63 5.34 -10.79
N ARG A 37 -5.34 5.85 -11.81
CA ARG A 37 -6.81 5.90 -11.78
C ARG A 37 -7.43 4.49 -11.67
N ILE A 38 -6.93 3.53 -12.45
CA ILE A 38 -7.38 2.13 -12.37
C ILE A 38 -7.14 1.56 -10.97
N LYS A 39 -5.94 1.80 -10.42
CA LYS A 39 -5.55 1.37 -9.07
C LYS A 39 -6.50 1.91 -8.00
N GLN A 40 -6.84 3.20 -8.07
CA GLN A 40 -7.74 3.84 -7.12
C GLN A 40 -9.21 3.40 -7.27
N GLU A 41 -9.71 3.25 -8.49
CA GLU A 41 -11.13 2.92 -8.73
C GLU A 41 -11.44 1.45 -8.43
N ILE A 42 -10.61 0.53 -8.93
CA ILE A 42 -10.92 -0.90 -8.92
C ILE A 42 -9.85 -1.80 -8.29
N GLY A 43 -8.69 -1.26 -7.92
CA GLY A 43 -7.61 -2.02 -7.29
C GLY A 43 -8.03 -2.71 -6.00
N THR A 44 -7.54 -3.93 -5.81
CA THR A 44 -7.75 -4.74 -4.60
C THR A 44 -6.52 -5.60 -4.34
N ALA A 45 -6.22 -5.85 -3.07
CA ALA A 45 -5.10 -6.68 -2.63
C ALA A 45 -5.53 -8.11 -2.24
N TYR A 46 -6.84 -8.37 -2.13
CA TYR A 46 -7.36 -9.64 -1.65
C TYR A 46 -8.61 -10.07 -2.46
N PRO A 47 -8.79 -11.37 -2.74
CA PRO A 47 -9.93 -11.89 -3.50
C PRO A 47 -11.24 -11.94 -2.68
N GLY A 48 -12.36 -12.12 -3.37
CA GLY A 48 -13.67 -12.37 -2.74
C GLY A 48 -14.52 -11.14 -2.44
N GLY A 49 -14.08 -9.95 -2.86
CA GLY A 49 -14.89 -8.73 -2.87
C GLY A 49 -15.84 -8.64 -4.06
N GLU A 50 -16.65 -7.59 -4.08
CA GLU A 50 -17.44 -7.19 -5.26
C GLU A 50 -16.51 -6.93 -6.44
N VAL A 51 -16.80 -7.56 -7.59
CA VAL A 51 -16.06 -7.32 -8.83
C VAL A 51 -16.42 -5.93 -9.32
N ARG A 52 -15.42 -5.05 -9.39
CA ARG A 52 -15.57 -3.70 -9.96
C ARG A 52 -14.93 -3.63 -11.32
N GLU A 53 -15.50 -2.81 -12.18
CA GLU A 53 -15.04 -2.62 -13.55
C GLU A 53 -14.78 -1.15 -13.85
N VAL A 54 -13.83 -0.89 -14.75
CA VAL A 54 -13.53 0.45 -15.26
C VAL A 54 -13.24 0.41 -16.75
N ASP A 55 -13.82 1.35 -17.48
CA ASP A 55 -13.49 1.56 -18.89
C ASP A 55 -12.18 2.33 -19.03
N VAL A 56 -11.31 1.79 -19.87
CA VAL A 56 -9.98 2.31 -20.12
C VAL A 56 -9.80 2.55 -21.61
N ARG A 57 -9.18 3.68 -21.94
CA ARG A 57 -8.73 3.98 -23.29
C ARG A 57 -7.21 3.97 -23.32
N GLY A 58 -6.65 3.16 -24.21
CA GLY A 58 -5.22 3.06 -24.45
C GLY A 58 -4.90 3.22 -25.93
N ARG A 59 -3.61 3.13 -26.26
CA ARG A 59 -3.12 3.09 -27.64
C ARG A 59 -2.82 1.64 -28.03
N ASN A 60 -3.49 1.12 -29.04
CA ASN A 60 -3.19 -0.20 -29.59
C ASN A 60 -1.76 -0.22 -30.13
N LEU A 61 -0.96 -1.23 -29.74
CA LEU A 61 0.43 -1.37 -30.17
C LEU A 61 0.58 -1.80 -31.63
N ALA A 62 -0.35 -2.61 -32.14
CA ALA A 62 -0.27 -3.12 -33.51
C ALA A 62 -0.71 -2.06 -34.53
N GLU A 63 -1.82 -1.38 -34.25
CA GLU A 63 -2.45 -0.44 -35.18
C GLU A 63 -2.07 1.02 -34.91
N GLY A 64 -1.54 1.32 -33.72
CA GLY A 64 -1.18 2.68 -33.32
C GLY A 64 -2.36 3.61 -33.00
N VAL A 65 -3.61 3.11 -33.06
CA VAL A 65 -4.84 3.90 -32.85
C VAL A 65 -5.41 3.74 -31.44
N PRO A 66 -6.25 4.68 -30.97
CA PRO A 66 -6.95 4.54 -29.70
C PRO A 66 -7.87 3.31 -29.67
N ARG A 67 -7.80 2.53 -28.59
CA ARG A 67 -8.64 1.36 -28.32
C ARG A 67 -9.25 1.47 -26.93
N ALA A 68 -10.54 1.15 -26.82
CA ALA A 68 -11.24 1.03 -25.55
C ALA A 68 -11.37 -0.44 -25.14
N PHE A 69 -11.27 -0.70 -23.84
CA PHE A 69 -11.50 -2.00 -23.22
C PHE A 69 -11.91 -1.79 -21.77
N THR A 70 -12.54 -2.80 -21.18
CA THR A 70 -12.99 -2.78 -19.78
C THR A 70 -12.04 -3.68 -18.98
N LEU A 71 -11.54 -3.17 -17.86
CA LEU A 71 -10.78 -3.95 -16.88
C LEU A 71 -11.64 -4.23 -15.66
N ASN A 72 -11.45 -5.39 -15.05
CA ASN A 72 -12.07 -5.71 -13.77
C ASN A 72 -11.04 -5.83 -12.63
N SER A 73 -11.52 -5.81 -11.39
CA SER A 73 -10.69 -5.85 -10.19
C SER A 73 -9.86 -7.12 -10.02
N ASN A 74 -10.29 -8.26 -10.59
CA ASN A 74 -9.52 -9.51 -10.51
C ASN A 74 -8.28 -9.45 -11.39
N GLU A 75 -8.37 -8.81 -12.55
CA GLU A 75 -7.22 -8.56 -13.43
C GLU A 75 -6.20 -7.63 -12.77
N VAL A 76 -6.67 -6.60 -12.08
CA VAL A 76 -5.78 -5.72 -11.30
C VAL A 76 -5.16 -6.49 -10.13
N LEU A 77 -5.92 -7.32 -9.42
CA LEU A 77 -5.38 -8.18 -8.37
C LEU A 77 -4.28 -9.11 -8.89
N GLU A 78 -4.47 -9.70 -10.08
CA GLU A 78 -3.47 -10.53 -10.75
C GLU A 78 -2.20 -9.72 -11.07
N ALA A 79 -2.37 -8.51 -11.63
CA ALA A 79 -1.25 -7.62 -11.93
C ALA A 79 -0.42 -7.28 -10.68
N LEU A 80 -1.06 -7.10 -9.53
CA LEU A 80 -0.42 -6.66 -8.29
C LEU A 80 0.24 -7.79 -7.48
N GLN A 81 0.04 -9.07 -7.82
CA GLN A 81 0.48 -10.22 -7.00
C GLN A 81 1.95 -10.17 -6.59
N GLU A 82 2.86 -9.90 -7.53
CA GLU A 82 4.31 -9.87 -7.25
C GLU A 82 4.69 -8.76 -6.25
N SER A 83 4.08 -7.57 -6.42
CA SER A 83 4.33 -6.44 -5.54
C SER A 83 3.75 -6.68 -4.15
N LEU A 84 2.54 -7.25 -4.07
CA LEU A 84 1.89 -7.61 -2.81
C LEU A 84 2.69 -8.70 -2.07
N ALA A 85 3.16 -9.73 -2.77
CA ALA A 85 4.00 -10.77 -2.20
C ALA A 85 5.28 -10.21 -1.58
N THR A 86 5.91 -9.24 -2.23
CA THR A 86 7.10 -8.56 -1.68
C THR A 86 6.77 -7.82 -0.38
N ILE A 87 5.63 -7.13 -0.31
CA ILE A 87 5.19 -6.42 0.90
C ILE A 87 4.88 -7.41 2.03
N VAL A 88 4.14 -8.49 1.74
CA VAL A 88 3.83 -9.55 2.70
C VAL A 88 5.12 -10.16 3.27
N GLN A 89 6.10 -10.45 2.40
CA GLN A 89 7.36 -11.01 2.83
C GLN A 89 8.14 -10.06 3.74
N ALA A 90 8.18 -8.77 3.43
CA ALA A 90 8.84 -7.76 4.28
C ALA A 90 8.18 -7.68 5.66
N VAL A 91 6.84 -7.74 5.73
CA VAL A 91 6.13 -7.75 7.01
C VAL A 91 6.45 -9.01 7.82
N LYS A 92 6.45 -10.19 7.19
CA LYS A 92 6.80 -11.45 7.86
C LYS A 92 8.25 -11.43 8.37
N SER A 93 9.19 -11.01 7.54
CA SER A 93 10.60 -10.85 7.92
C SER A 93 10.77 -9.92 9.13
N ALA A 94 10.05 -8.78 9.16
CA ALA A 94 10.10 -7.87 10.31
C ALA A 94 9.53 -8.47 11.59
N LEU A 95 8.48 -9.29 11.50
CA LEU A 95 7.92 -10.02 12.64
C LEU A 95 8.89 -11.09 13.16
N GLU A 96 9.55 -11.82 12.28
CA GLU A 96 10.55 -12.84 12.64
C GLU A 96 11.78 -12.25 13.36
N GLN A 97 12.19 -11.03 12.99
CA GLN A 97 13.33 -10.33 13.58
C GLN A 97 12.97 -9.54 14.85
N SER A 98 11.69 -9.45 15.18
CA SER A 98 11.23 -8.72 16.37
C SER A 98 11.58 -9.51 17.64
N PRO A 99 12.12 -8.86 18.69
CA PRO A 99 12.46 -9.53 19.93
C PRO A 99 11.24 -10.23 20.56
N PRO A 100 11.40 -11.44 21.15
CA PRO A 100 10.30 -12.21 21.73
C PRO A 100 9.51 -11.44 22.79
N GLU A 101 10.16 -10.51 23.49
CA GLU A 101 9.55 -9.69 24.53
C GLU A 101 8.42 -8.79 23.98
N LEU A 102 8.45 -8.47 22.69
CA LEU A 102 7.43 -7.66 22.00
C LEU A 102 6.39 -8.50 21.27
N ALA A 103 6.61 -9.81 21.12
CA ALA A 103 5.72 -10.67 20.34
C ALA A 103 4.30 -10.71 20.93
N SER A 104 4.19 -10.74 22.27
CA SER A 104 2.89 -10.71 22.96
C SER A 104 2.14 -9.39 22.70
N ASP A 105 2.85 -8.26 22.76
CA ASP A 105 2.26 -6.94 22.52
C ASP A 105 1.79 -6.78 21.06
N ILE A 106 2.57 -7.30 20.10
CA ILE A 106 2.21 -7.30 18.68
C ILE A 106 1.01 -8.23 18.44
N ALA A 107 0.97 -9.39 19.09
CA ALA A 107 -0.16 -10.31 18.99
C ALA A 107 -1.48 -9.72 19.51
N GLU A 108 -1.42 -8.95 20.60
CA GLU A 108 -2.60 -8.30 21.18
C GLU A 108 -3.03 -7.05 20.40
N ARG A 109 -2.09 -6.19 20.00
CA ARG A 109 -2.40 -4.88 19.38
C ARG A 109 -2.50 -4.92 17.87
N GLY A 110 -1.83 -5.88 17.23
CA GLY A 110 -1.80 -6.04 15.79
C GLY A 110 -0.89 -5.03 15.06
N LEU A 111 -1.12 -4.93 13.75
CA LEU A 111 -0.37 -4.09 12.82
C LEU A 111 -1.19 -2.84 12.47
N VAL A 112 -0.50 -1.71 12.28
CA VAL A 112 -1.12 -0.46 11.82
C VAL A 112 -0.59 -0.10 10.43
N LEU A 113 -1.48 0.01 9.45
CA LEU A 113 -1.16 0.47 8.10
C LEU A 113 -1.32 1.98 8.00
N THR A 114 -0.36 2.61 7.32
CA THR A 114 -0.34 4.06 7.08
C THR A 114 0.26 4.38 5.70
N GLY A 115 0.20 5.65 5.29
CA GLY A 115 0.60 6.09 3.95
C GLY A 115 -0.46 5.83 2.87
N GLY A 116 -0.24 6.35 1.67
CA GLY A 116 -1.22 6.22 0.57
C GLY A 116 -1.45 4.78 0.11
N GLY A 117 -0.43 3.93 0.19
CA GLY A 117 -0.55 2.50 -0.17
C GLY A 117 -1.51 1.72 0.73
N ALA A 118 -1.75 2.19 1.96
CA ALA A 118 -2.72 1.58 2.87
C ALA A 118 -4.17 1.71 2.40
N LEU A 119 -4.44 2.60 1.42
CA LEU A 119 -5.76 2.79 0.83
C LEU A 119 -6.09 1.78 -0.27
N LEU A 120 -5.15 0.92 -0.65
CA LEU A 120 -5.44 -0.19 -1.55
C LEU A 120 -6.45 -1.12 -0.87
N ARG A 121 -7.60 -1.33 -1.52
CA ARG A 121 -8.72 -2.09 -0.95
C ARG A 121 -8.25 -3.48 -0.51
N ASP A 122 -8.66 -3.87 0.70
CA ASP A 122 -8.43 -5.18 1.30
C ASP A 122 -6.94 -5.55 1.54
N LEU A 123 -6.02 -4.57 1.56
CA LEU A 123 -4.62 -4.81 1.92
C LEU A 123 -4.45 -5.24 3.38
N ASP A 124 -5.27 -4.68 4.27
CA ASP A 124 -5.41 -5.08 5.66
C ASP A 124 -5.83 -6.55 5.78
N LYS A 125 -6.82 -7.00 5.00
CA LYS A 125 -7.26 -8.40 4.99
C LYS A 125 -6.18 -9.35 4.50
N LEU A 126 -5.47 -8.98 3.43
CA LEU A 126 -4.34 -9.76 2.94
C LEU A 126 -3.30 -9.95 4.04
N LEU A 127 -2.87 -8.86 4.68
CA LEU A 127 -1.85 -8.92 5.72
C LEU A 127 -2.36 -9.66 6.96
N ALA A 128 -3.62 -9.49 7.34
CA ALA A 128 -4.23 -10.22 8.46
C ALA A 128 -4.25 -11.73 8.22
N GLN A 129 -4.63 -12.16 7.01
CA GLN A 129 -4.58 -13.57 6.64
C GLN A 129 -3.15 -14.10 6.68
N GLU A 130 -2.21 -13.38 6.06
CA GLU A 130 -0.84 -13.87 5.89
C GLU A 130 -0.03 -13.89 7.19
N THR A 131 -0.34 -12.99 8.12
CA THR A 131 0.39 -12.87 9.40
C THR A 131 -0.34 -13.52 10.57
N GLY A 132 -1.65 -13.74 10.46
CA GLY A 132 -2.50 -14.19 11.57
C GLY A 132 -2.73 -13.11 12.63
N LEU A 133 -2.35 -11.86 12.37
CA LEU A 133 -2.47 -10.74 13.30
C LEU A 133 -3.63 -9.81 12.90
N PRO A 134 -4.26 -9.12 13.87
CA PRO A 134 -5.16 -8.02 13.56
C PRO A 134 -4.41 -6.94 12.76
N VAL A 135 -5.04 -6.38 11.73
CA VAL A 135 -4.49 -5.28 10.95
C VAL A 135 -5.50 -4.15 10.90
N ILE A 136 -5.07 -2.95 11.26
CA ILE A 136 -5.90 -1.75 11.24
C ILE A 136 -5.30 -0.71 10.32
N VAL A 137 -6.13 -0.05 9.52
CA VAL A 137 -5.72 1.13 8.74
C VAL A 137 -5.87 2.36 9.63
N ALA A 138 -4.84 3.20 9.66
CA ALA A 138 -4.90 4.47 10.38
C ALA A 138 -6.06 5.35 9.85
N GLU A 139 -6.64 6.18 10.71
CA GLU A 139 -7.79 7.03 10.36
C GLU A 139 -7.48 7.99 9.20
N ASP A 140 -6.32 8.66 9.24
CA ASP A 140 -5.87 9.58 8.19
C ASP A 140 -4.49 9.15 7.64
N PRO A 141 -4.41 8.04 6.89
CA PRO A 141 -3.13 7.40 6.57
C PRO A 141 -2.22 8.30 5.70
N LEU A 142 -2.81 9.19 4.89
CA LEU A 142 -2.09 10.14 4.04
C LEU A 142 -1.35 11.23 4.84
N THR A 143 -1.83 11.58 6.04
CA THR A 143 -1.29 12.71 6.81
C THR A 143 -0.52 12.28 8.05
N CYS A 144 -0.49 10.98 8.37
CA CYS A 144 0.18 10.43 9.55
C CYS A 144 1.62 10.93 9.72
N VAL A 145 2.42 10.94 8.66
CA VAL A 145 3.83 11.37 8.72
C VAL A 145 3.94 12.85 9.09
N ALA A 146 3.21 13.73 8.38
CA ALA A 146 3.26 15.17 8.63
C ALA A 146 2.76 15.53 10.04
N ARG A 147 1.66 14.91 10.47
CA ARG A 147 1.10 15.09 11.82
C ARG A 147 2.05 14.58 12.90
N GLY A 148 2.66 13.41 12.70
CA GLY A 148 3.63 12.84 13.62
C GLY A 148 4.86 13.73 13.78
N GLY A 149 5.38 14.23 12.66
CA GLY A 149 6.47 15.21 12.65
C GLY A 149 6.13 16.50 13.40
N GLY A 150 4.95 17.07 13.16
CA GLY A 150 4.49 18.27 13.87
C GLY A 150 4.41 18.06 15.39
N ARG A 151 3.80 16.93 15.83
CA ARG A 151 3.72 16.59 17.26
C ARG A 151 5.10 16.40 17.90
N ALA A 152 6.03 15.77 17.19
CA ALA A 152 7.39 15.58 17.68
C ALA A 152 8.09 16.93 17.92
N LEU A 153 7.93 17.90 17.00
CA LEU A 153 8.46 19.26 17.16
C LEU A 153 7.85 19.96 18.39
N GLU A 154 6.52 19.89 18.56
CA GLU A 154 5.84 20.48 19.73
C GLU A 154 6.34 19.89 21.06
N MET A 155 6.65 18.59 21.10
CA MET A 155 7.18 17.94 22.31
C MET A 155 8.61 18.36 22.64
N MET A 156 9.43 18.62 21.61
CA MET A 156 10.81 19.11 21.79
C MET A 156 10.83 20.55 22.31
N ASP A 157 9.94 21.40 21.81
CA ASP A 157 9.80 22.78 22.29
C ASP A 157 9.36 22.82 23.76
N LYS A 158 8.39 21.97 24.16
CA LYS A 158 7.96 21.88 25.56
C LYS A 158 9.06 21.40 26.50
N HIS A 159 9.82 20.37 26.13
CA HIS A 159 10.97 19.93 26.94
C HIS A 159 12.07 20.99 27.06
N THR A 160 12.27 21.79 26.01
CA THR A 160 13.22 22.92 26.03
C THR A 160 12.74 24.01 26.98
N MET A 161 11.44 24.30 27.01
CA MET A 161 10.85 25.27 27.94
C MET A 161 10.89 24.78 29.40
N ASP A 162 10.57 23.51 29.66
CA ASP A 162 10.63 22.92 31.00
C ASP A 162 12.05 22.97 31.59
N LEU A 163 13.07 22.75 30.77
CA LEU A 163 14.48 22.90 31.13
C LEU A 163 14.86 24.34 31.51
N LEU A 164 14.31 25.34 30.81
CA LEU A 164 14.58 26.77 31.06
C LEU A 164 13.77 27.33 32.24
N SER A 165 12.62 26.74 32.57
CA SER A 165 11.81 27.11 33.74
C SER A 165 12.24 26.42 35.05
N SER A 166 13.28 25.58 34.99
CA SER A 166 13.85 24.86 36.13
C SER A 166 15.05 25.58 36.78
N GLU A 167 15.31 26.85 36.41
CA GLU A 167 16.31 27.73 37.06
C GLU A 167 15.65 28.81 37.93
#